data_AF-A0A350HYC0-F1
#
_entry.id   AF-A0A350HYC0-F1
#
_cell.length_a   1.000
_cell.length_b   1.000
_cell.length_c   1.000
_cell.angle_alpha   90.00
_cell.angle_beta   90.00
_cell.angle_gamma   90.00
#
_symmetry.space_group_name_H-M   'P 1'
#
loop_
_entity.id
_entity.type
_entity.pdbx_description
1 polymer ?
#
loop_
_entity_poly.entity_id
_entity_poly.type
_entity_poly.pdbx_seq_one_letter_code
_entity_poly.pdbx_strand_id
1 'polypeptide(L)'
;NITGEIDLNTLLQKVMGEASRMLNAERSTLFLNDEKNKELWSVVGKGLDAVDIRFPNHLGIAGNVFINNKTVNINYAYADLRFNPAFDKQTGYFTRSILCVPVVNEKGATIGVTQVLNKKGGLFTEEDESRLKAFTAQVSVALENAKLFNDVQNMRNYSESMLESMSNGVITLDDDGRITTCNRAALNLFGVKLIDIQSKYADEYFVGNNAWIIQKMRNVEGSSNSELLVDAKLEFGEKTLSVNLTILPLVSVENEKLGTMIMIEDISSEKRMKSTMSRYMDPEIADQLMKGSEDALGGRSTVASILFSDVRNFTTLTEELGAQGTVTLLNEYFTVMMECIQKEGGMLDKFIGDAMMAAFGIPLQHDDDEDRAVRTAISMIKSLQTFNGVSTKNRRKQIEIGIGINTDTVVSGNIGSPKRMDYTVIGDGVNLAARLESACKQYSARILISEFTARKLRGSYRMREIDQVLVRGKTKPVGIHEILDYHTDETFPNLMETLFYFKTGRGFYLKGKWDKAIEAFNDALQLQPTDQLSQIYVDRCRKLKETPPQGEWDGVWIMKKK
;
A
#
# COMPACT_ATOMS: atom_id res chain seq x y z
N ASN A 1 0.11 -19.92 30.36
CA ASN A 1 0.02 -21.37 30.68
C ASN A 1 0.42 -21.65 32.13
N ILE A 2 -0.12 -20.88 33.08
CA ILE A 2 0.24 -20.99 34.51
C ILE A 2 -0.28 -22.31 35.11
N THR A 3 -1.41 -22.82 34.63
CA THR A 3 -2.04 -24.06 35.09
C THR A 3 -1.21 -25.32 34.78
N GLY A 4 -0.63 -25.44 33.58
CA GLY A 4 0.20 -26.62 33.23
C GLY A 4 1.54 -26.67 33.98
N GLU A 5 2.13 -25.50 34.27
CA GLU A 5 3.36 -25.37 35.04
C GLU A 5 3.14 -25.70 36.53
N ILE A 6 1.98 -25.30 37.07
CA ILE A 6 1.55 -25.66 38.43
C ILE A 6 1.35 -27.17 38.60
N ASP A 7 0.77 -27.85 37.60
CA ASP A 7 0.56 -29.31 37.65
C ASP A 7 1.88 -30.09 37.61
N LEU A 8 2.84 -29.67 36.77
CA LEU A 8 4.15 -30.32 36.68
C LEU A 8 4.95 -30.19 37.98
N ASN A 9 5.00 -29.00 38.57
CA ASN A 9 5.68 -28.78 39.83
C ASN A 9 5.07 -29.62 40.97
N THR A 10 3.74 -29.68 41.04
CA THR A 10 3.03 -30.49 42.05
C THR A 10 3.29 -31.99 41.87
N LEU A 11 3.35 -32.47 40.62
CA LEU A 11 3.70 -33.85 40.31
C LEU A 11 5.13 -34.18 40.74
N LEU A 12 6.10 -33.34 40.35
CA LEU A 12 7.51 -33.52 40.71
C LEU A 12 7.71 -33.49 42.23
N GLN A 13 6.92 -32.71 42.97
CA GLN A 13 6.95 -32.68 44.43
C GLN A 13 6.62 -34.03 45.05
N LYS A 14 5.54 -34.66 44.59
CA LYS A 14 5.12 -35.99 45.03
C LYS A 14 6.18 -37.03 44.67
N VAL A 15 6.64 -37.02 43.42
CA VAL A 15 7.63 -37.95 42.87
C VAL A 15 8.92 -37.90 43.70
N MET A 16 9.51 -36.72 43.89
CA MET A 16 10.72 -36.59 44.70
C MET A 16 10.51 -37.01 46.16
N GLY A 17 9.31 -36.75 46.71
CA GLY A 17 8.93 -37.23 48.04
C GLY A 17 9.00 -38.76 48.20
N GLU A 18 8.65 -39.51 47.16
CA GLU A 18 8.80 -40.98 47.12
C GLU A 18 10.26 -41.41 46.99
N ALA A 19 11.09 -40.69 46.21
CA ALA A 19 12.52 -40.99 46.09
C ALA A 19 13.23 -40.99 47.46
N SER A 20 12.91 -40.00 48.31
CA SER A 20 13.42 -39.94 49.68
C SER A 20 12.97 -41.14 50.53
N ARG A 21 11.70 -41.57 50.41
CA ARG A 21 11.18 -42.73 51.16
C ARG A 21 11.81 -44.03 50.68
N MET A 22 11.87 -44.24 49.37
CA MET A 22 12.43 -45.45 48.73
C MET A 22 13.87 -45.71 49.15
N LEU A 23 14.67 -44.65 49.32
CA LEU A 23 16.09 -44.74 49.69
C LEU A 23 16.35 -44.57 51.19
N ASN A 24 15.28 -44.43 51.98
CA ASN A 24 15.35 -44.13 53.41
C ASN A 24 16.27 -42.93 53.71
N ALA A 25 16.12 -41.84 52.97
CA ALA A 25 16.94 -40.63 53.07
C ALA A 25 16.18 -39.46 53.72
N GLU A 26 16.91 -38.43 54.14
CA GLU A 26 16.31 -37.24 54.75
C GLU A 26 15.74 -36.26 53.72
N ARG A 27 16.42 -36.06 52.60
CA ARG A 27 16.03 -35.09 51.57
C ARG A 27 16.35 -35.61 50.18
N SER A 28 15.52 -35.23 49.21
CA SER A 28 15.77 -35.42 47.79
C SER A 28 15.44 -34.13 47.05
N THR A 29 16.20 -33.88 46.00
CA THR A 29 16.11 -32.67 45.19
C THR A 29 16.31 -33.02 43.72
N LEU A 30 15.45 -32.47 42.87
CA LEU A 30 15.61 -32.53 41.42
C LEU A 30 16.13 -31.19 40.93
N PHE A 31 17.29 -31.19 40.31
CA PHE A 31 17.85 -30.04 39.61
C PHE A 31 17.62 -30.20 38.11
N LEU A 32 17.01 -29.21 37.47
CA LEU A 32 16.90 -29.16 36.01
C LEU A 32 17.86 -28.13 35.45
N ASN A 33 18.37 -28.39 34.24
CA ASN A 33 19.26 -27.46 33.57
C ASN A 33 18.46 -26.41 32.79
N ASP A 34 18.76 -25.15 33.06
CA ASP A 34 18.40 -24.03 32.19
C ASP A 34 19.50 -23.82 31.16
N GLU A 35 19.26 -24.27 29.93
CA GLU A 35 20.20 -24.15 28.82
C GLU A 35 20.56 -22.69 28.50
N LYS A 36 19.63 -21.75 28.71
CA LYS A 36 19.84 -20.35 28.35
C LYS A 36 20.82 -19.67 29.29
N ASN A 37 20.67 -19.91 30.60
CA ASN A 37 21.51 -19.30 31.63
C ASN A 37 22.71 -20.16 32.04
N LYS A 38 22.77 -21.41 31.57
CA LYS A 38 23.79 -22.42 31.96
C LYS A 38 23.80 -22.69 33.47
N GLU A 39 22.62 -22.85 34.05
CA GLU A 39 22.41 -23.03 35.48
C GLU A 39 21.59 -24.28 35.77
N LEU A 40 21.89 -24.93 36.89
CA LEU A 40 21.02 -25.92 37.50
C LEU A 40 20.13 -25.22 38.52
N TRP A 41 18.82 -25.47 38.44
CA TRP A 41 17.84 -24.90 39.35
C TRP A 41 16.99 -26.00 39.99
N SER A 42 16.66 -25.84 41.26
CA SER A 42 15.87 -26.80 42.03
C SER A 42 14.40 -26.63 41.73
N VAL A 43 13.76 -27.68 41.22
CA VAL A 43 12.31 -27.69 40.96
C VAL A 43 11.54 -28.02 42.24
N VAL A 44 12.14 -28.82 43.12
CA VAL A 44 11.51 -29.42 44.30
C VAL A 44 12.56 -29.80 45.34
N GLY A 45 12.31 -29.47 46.62
CA GLY A 45 13.03 -30.02 47.76
C GLY A 45 12.09 -30.33 48.93
N LYS A 46 12.08 -31.58 49.41
CA LYS A 46 11.31 -31.93 50.62
C LYS A 46 11.99 -31.35 51.86
N GLY A 47 11.27 -30.52 52.63
CA GLY A 47 11.81 -29.84 53.82
C GLY A 47 12.63 -28.58 53.51
N LEU A 48 12.43 -27.97 52.34
CA LEU A 48 12.84 -26.61 52.02
C LEU A 48 11.54 -25.80 51.86
N ASP A 49 11.14 -25.06 52.89
CA ASP A 49 10.12 -24.03 52.72
C ASP A 49 10.72 -22.95 51.78
N ALA A 50 10.30 -22.96 50.52
CA ALA A 50 10.39 -21.84 49.57
C ALA A 50 11.79 -21.24 49.26
N VAL A 51 12.84 -22.04 49.05
CA VAL A 51 14.12 -21.51 48.51
C VAL A 51 14.46 -22.18 47.17
N ASP A 52 14.30 -21.44 46.08
CA ASP A 52 14.80 -21.80 44.75
C ASP A 52 16.33 -21.80 44.78
N ILE A 53 16.93 -22.99 44.79
CA ILE A 53 18.39 -23.13 44.72
C ILE A 53 18.79 -23.08 43.24
N ARG A 54 19.65 -22.12 42.88
CA ARG A 54 20.15 -21.95 41.51
C ARG A 54 21.66 -21.71 41.52
N PHE A 55 22.40 -22.43 40.67
CA PHE A 55 23.86 -22.32 40.56
C PHE A 55 24.35 -22.72 39.17
N PRO A 56 25.55 -22.29 38.73
CA PRO A 56 26.08 -22.66 37.43
C PRO A 56 26.14 -24.18 37.25
N ASN A 57 25.74 -24.68 36.08
CA ASN A 57 25.57 -26.11 35.80
C ASN A 57 26.86 -26.94 35.78
N HIS A 58 28.01 -26.30 35.97
CA HIS A 58 29.33 -26.91 36.09
C HIS A 58 29.87 -26.96 37.52
N LEU A 59 29.19 -26.28 38.46
CA LEU A 59 29.69 -26.08 39.81
C LEU A 59 29.15 -27.14 40.79
N GLY A 60 30.01 -27.58 41.70
CA GLY A 60 29.65 -28.49 42.78
C GLY A 60 29.41 -29.94 42.37
N ILE A 61 28.90 -30.75 43.30
CA ILE A 61 28.63 -32.19 43.05
C ILE A 61 27.61 -32.38 41.93
N ALA A 62 26.49 -31.64 41.97
CA ALA A 62 25.47 -31.72 40.94
C ALA A 62 26.01 -31.26 39.58
N GLY A 63 26.77 -30.18 39.50
CA GLY A 63 27.38 -29.74 38.24
C GLY A 63 28.38 -30.74 37.67
N ASN A 64 29.19 -31.40 38.53
CA ASN A 64 30.09 -32.46 38.08
C ASN A 64 29.33 -33.66 37.49
N VAL A 65 28.21 -34.05 38.11
CA VAL A 65 27.36 -35.14 37.63
C VAL A 65 26.69 -34.76 36.30
N PHE A 66 26.22 -33.52 36.19
CA PHE A 66 25.62 -32.97 34.98
C PHE A 66 26.60 -32.99 33.79
N ILE A 67 27.83 -32.50 33.97
CA ILE A 67 28.84 -32.46 32.90
C ILE A 67 29.30 -33.87 32.49
N ASN A 68 29.62 -34.71 33.47
CA ASN A 68 30.31 -35.96 33.19
C ASN A 68 29.36 -37.13 32.92
N ASN A 69 28.05 -36.92 33.08
CA ASN A 69 27.03 -37.97 32.98
C ASN A 69 27.39 -39.22 33.80
N LYS A 70 27.90 -39.01 35.03
CA LYS A 70 28.34 -40.07 35.94
C LYS A 70 27.72 -39.90 37.31
N THR A 71 27.14 -40.97 37.81
CA THR A 71 26.66 -41.06 39.20
C THR A 71 27.81 -40.80 40.17
N VAL A 72 27.53 -40.06 41.24
CA VAL A 72 28.48 -39.76 42.31
C VAL A 72 27.83 -40.11 43.64
N ASN A 73 28.49 -40.98 44.40
CA ASN A 73 28.10 -41.39 45.74
C ASN A 73 29.22 -40.97 46.73
N ILE A 74 28.88 -40.06 47.65
CA ILE A 74 29.80 -39.47 48.61
C ILE A 74 29.35 -39.84 50.01
N ASN A 75 30.20 -40.59 50.70
CA ASN A 75 29.94 -41.04 52.07
C ASN A 75 30.07 -39.92 53.10
N TYR A 76 30.96 -38.95 52.85
CA TYR A 76 31.27 -37.83 53.74
C TYR A 76 31.38 -36.52 52.96
N ALA A 77 30.31 -35.73 52.94
CA ALA A 77 30.20 -34.54 52.08
C ALA A 77 31.31 -33.49 52.33
N TYR A 78 31.62 -33.18 53.60
CA TYR A 78 32.64 -32.20 53.98
C TYR A 78 34.08 -32.63 53.66
N ALA A 79 34.31 -33.90 53.31
CA ALA A 79 35.61 -34.40 52.87
C ALA A 79 35.82 -34.26 51.35
N ASP A 80 34.76 -33.96 50.57
CA ASP A 80 34.86 -33.79 49.12
C ASP A 80 35.12 -32.32 48.77
N LEU A 81 36.20 -32.04 48.04
CA LEU A 81 36.60 -30.68 47.65
C LEU A 81 35.56 -29.96 46.77
N ARG A 82 34.67 -30.71 46.11
CA ARG A 82 33.62 -30.15 45.26
C ARG A 82 32.35 -29.82 46.04
N PHE A 83 32.25 -30.19 47.32
CA PHE A 83 31.12 -29.83 48.16
C PHE A 83 31.19 -28.35 48.56
N ASN A 84 30.07 -27.63 48.45
CA ASN A 84 29.98 -26.23 48.84
C ASN A 84 29.20 -26.08 50.18
N PRO A 85 29.87 -25.82 51.31
CA PRO A 85 29.22 -25.71 52.62
C PRO A 85 28.37 -24.45 52.80
N ALA A 86 28.43 -23.48 51.87
CA ALA A 86 27.66 -22.23 51.99
C ALA A 86 26.15 -22.48 52.05
N PHE A 87 25.65 -23.47 51.31
CA PHE A 87 24.23 -23.84 51.30
C PHE A 87 23.76 -24.48 52.61
N ASP A 88 24.59 -25.35 53.21
CA ASP A 88 24.34 -25.91 54.55
C ASP A 88 24.27 -24.80 55.61
N LYS A 89 25.22 -23.86 55.58
CA LYS A 89 25.27 -22.71 56.49
C LYS A 89 24.04 -21.81 56.37
N GLN A 90 23.57 -21.57 55.15
CA GLN A 90 22.41 -20.72 54.89
C GLN A 90 21.09 -21.37 55.33
N THR A 91 20.97 -22.69 55.16
CA THR A 91 19.73 -23.42 55.46
C THR A 91 19.68 -24.03 56.86
N GLY A 92 20.80 -24.02 57.59
CA GLY A 92 20.95 -24.72 58.86
C GLY A 92 20.93 -26.25 58.72
N TYR A 93 20.96 -26.77 57.49
CA TYR A 93 20.97 -28.20 57.20
C TYR A 93 22.41 -28.72 57.24
N PHE A 94 22.61 -29.94 57.73
CA PHE A 94 23.93 -30.58 57.77
C PHE A 94 23.97 -31.79 56.84
N THR A 95 24.67 -31.65 55.73
CA THR A 95 24.84 -32.70 54.72
C THR A 95 25.98 -33.64 55.12
N ARG A 96 25.63 -34.89 55.43
CA ARG A 96 26.55 -35.99 55.79
C ARG A 96 26.94 -36.81 54.57
N SER A 97 25.97 -37.28 53.80
CA SER A 97 26.17 -38.12 52.62
C SER A 97 25.34 -37.64 51.44
N ILE A 98 25.85 -37.84 50.21
CA ILE A 98 25.25 -37.35 48.97
C ILE A 98 25.24 -38.49 47.96
N LEU A 99 24.08 -38.77 47.38
CA LEU A 99 23.96 -39.61 46.19
C LEU A 99 23.35 -38.76 45.06
N CYS A 100 24.09 -38.59 43.97
CA CYS A 100 23.65 -37.83 42.80
C CYS A 100 23.68 -38.68 41.54
N VAL A 101 22.59 -38.65 40.77
CA VAL A 101 22.41 -39.39 39.52
C VAL A 101 22.00 -38.42 38.41
N PRO A 102 22.60 -38.50 37.21
CA PRO A 102 22.19 -37.65 36.09
C PRO A 102 20.80 -38.05 35.59
N VAL A 103 19.98 -37.04 35.26
CA VAL A 103 18.72 -37.22 34.52
C VAL A 103 19.07 -37.13 33.05
N VAL A 104 18.89 -38.21 32.31
CA VAL A 104 19.35 -38.33 30.92
C VAL A 104 18.16 -38.60 30.01
N ASN A 105 18.06 -37.84 28.93
CA ASN A 105 17.02 -38.03 27.92
C ASN A 105 17.29 -39.21 26.99
N GLU A 106 16.33 -39.55 26.13
CA GLU A 106 16.48 -40.65 25.15
C GLU A 106 17.67 -40.44 24.19
N LYS A 107 18.09 -39.19 23.96
CA LYS A 107 19.24 -38.84 23.12
C LYS A 107 20.59 -38.95 23.85
N GLY A 108 20.59 -39.35 25.12
CA GLY A 108 21.81 -39.47 25.94
C GLY A 108 22.32 -38.15 26.52
N ALA A 109 21.61 -37.04 26.33
CA ALA A 109 21.97 -35.74 26.90
C ALA A 109 21.47 -35.62 28.35
N THR A 110 22.31 -35.11 29.24
CA THR A 110 21.93 -34.86 30.63
C THR A 110 21.09 -33.59 30.71
N ILE A 111 19.83 -33.72 31.15
CA ILE A 111 18.86 -32.62 31.25
C ILE A 111 18.68 -32.11 32.69
N GLY A 112 19.29 -32.79 33.66
CA GLY A 112 19.21 -32.46 35.06
C GLY A 112 19.97 -33.45 35.93
N VAL A 113 19.81 -33.32 37.25
CA VAL A 113 20.43 -34.19 38.25
C VAL A 113 19.45 -34.45 39.39
N THR A 114 19.28 -35.72 39.74
CA THR A 114 18.58 -36.13 40.96
C THR A 114 19.60 -36.26 42.08
N GLN A 115 19.37 -35.55 43.17
CA GLN A 115 20.20 -35.59 44.38
C GLN A 115 19.40 -36.14 45.55
N VAL A 116 20.03 -36.99 46.36
CA VAL A 116 19.49 -37.53 47.60
C VAL A 116 20.52 -37.36 48.70
N LEU A 117 20.09 -36.82 49.84
CA LEU A 117 20.96 -36.42 50.94
C LEU A 117 20.64 -37.24 52.19
N ASN A 118 21.70 -37.61 52.92
CA ASN A 118 21.66 -38.22 54.24
C ASN A 118 20.79 -39.48 54.32
N LYS A 119 21.37 -40.63 53.94
CA LYS A 119 20.74 -41.93 54.22
C LYS A 119 20.58 -42.15 55.73
N LYS A 120 19.41 -42.62 56.14
CA LYS A 120 19.10 -43.01 57.51
C LYS A 120 19.56 -44.45 57.75
N GLY A 121 20.27 -44.67 58.85
CA GLY A 121 20.74 -46.00 59.24
C GLY A 121 21.98 -46.51 58.50
N GLY A 122 22.72 -45.66 57.77
CA GLY A 122 23.99 -46.06 57.14
C GLY A 122 24.44 -45.15 55.99
N LEU A 123 25.36 -45.66 55.17
CA LEU A 123 25.85 -45.05 53.93
C LEU A 123 25.04 -45.55 52.72
N PHE A 124 25.07 -44.82 51.61
CA PHE A 124 24.44 -45.25 50.36
C PHE A 124 25.21 -46.43 49.74
N THR A 125 24.49 -47.49 49.36
CA THR A 125 25.03 -48.72 48.77
C THR A 125 24.86 -48.71 47.24
N GLU A 126 25.51 -49.64 46.55
CA GLU A 126 25.31 -49.84 45.09
C GLU A 126 23.85 -50.17 44.73
N GLU A 127 23.12 -50.78 45.67
CA GLU A 127 21.69 -51.04 45.51
C GLU A 127 20.88 -49.73 45.52
N ASP A 128 21.23 -48.78 46.39
CA ASP A 128 20.61 -47.45 46.40
C ASP A 128 20.90 -46.69 45.10
N GLU A 129 22.14 -46.79 44.59
CA GLU A 129 22.50 -46.21 43.30
C GLU A 129 21.64 -46.78 42.17
N SER A 130 21.47 -48.09 42.14
CA SER A 130 20.66 -48.79 41.12
C SER A 130 19.19 -48.39 41.21
N ARG A 131 18.64 -48.29 42.42
CA ARG A 131 17.26 -47.83 42.66
C ARG A 131 17.08 -46.38 42.23
N LEU A 132 18.00 -45.49 42.58
CA LEU A 132 17.91 -44.08 42.19
C LEU A 132 18.08 -43.88 40.68
N LYS A 133 18.93 -44.66 40.01
CA LYS A 133 19.06 -44.67 38.55
C LYS A 133 17.75 -45.06 37.88
N ALA A 134 17.14 -46.16 38.30
CA ALA A 134 15.85 -46.61 37.76
C ALA A 134 14.75 -45.56 37.98
N PHE A 135 14.71 -44.97 39.17
CA PHE A 135 13.78 -43.90 39.49
C PHE A 135 14.00 -42.65 38.62
N THR A 136 15.26 -42.22 38.48
CA THR A 136 15.64 -41.04 37.70
C THR A 136 15.30 -41.20 36.22
N ALA A 137 15.42 -42.40 35.66
CA ALA A 137 14.99 -42.68 34.29
C ALA A 137 13.48 -42.45 34.09
N GLN A 138 12.64 -42.86 35.05
CA GLN A 138 11.20 -42.60 34.98
C GLN A 138 10.87 -41.10 35.06
N VAL A 139 11.61 -40.34 35.88
CA VAL A 139 11.48 -38.88 35.96
C VAL A 139 11.80 -38.23 34.62
N SER A 140 12.85 -38.69 33.91
CA SER A 140 13.21 -38.14 32.60
C SER A 140 12.08 -38.30 31.57
N VAL A 141 11.52 -39.52 31.47
CA VAL A 141 10.41 -39.81 30.54
C VAL A 141 9.19 -38.91 30.83
N ALA A 142 8.84 -38.73 32.10
CA ALA A 142 7.72 -37.87 32.49
C ALA A 142 7.94 -36.39 32.14
N LEU A 143 9.16 -35.87 32.35
CA LEU A 143 9.54 -34.50 31.99
C LEU A 143 9.48 -34.26 30.48
N GLU A 144 9.95 -35.22 29.68
CA GLU A 144 9.92 -35.14 28.22
C GLU A 144 8.49 -35.14 27.68
N ASN A 145 7.64 -36.03 28.17
CA ASN A 145 6.22 -36.08 27.79
C ASN A 145 5.48 -34.78 28.11
N ALA A 146 5.75 -34.19 29.28
CA ALA A 146 5.17 -32.90 29.67
C ALA A 146 5.62 -31.76 28.75
N LYS A 147 6.91 -31.73 28.37
CA LYS A 147 7.46 -30.74 27.44
C LYS A 147 6.84 -30.87 26.05
N LEU A 148 6.82 -32.10 25.50
CA LEU A 148 6.21 -32.38 24.20
C LEU A 148 4.73 -31.95 24.15
N PHE A 149 3.97 -32.26 25.20
CA PHE A 149 2.57 -31.85 25.30
C PHE A 149 2.42 -30.32 25.27
N ASN A 150 3.23 -29.59 26.03
CA ASN A 150 3.19 -28.13 26.05
C ASN A 150 3.59 -27.51 24.71
N ASP A 151 4.61 -28.05 24.04
CA ASP A 151 5.07 -27.60 22.73
C ASP A 151 3.97 -27.77 21.67
N VAL A 152 3.27 -28.91 21.67
CA VAL A 152 2.11 -29.16 20.80
C VAL A 152 0.97 -28.18 21.06
N GLN A 153 0.66 -27.88 22.33
CA GLN A 153 -0.38 -26.90 22.69
C GLN A 153 0.00 -25.48 22.25
N ASN A 154 1.26 -25.08 22.45
CA ASN A 154 1.74 -23.76 22.01
C ASN A 154 1.68 -23.62 20.49
N MET A 155 2.10 -24.65 19.76
CA MET A 155 2.01 -24.68 18.30
C MET A 155 0.56 -24.60 17.81
N ARG A 156 -0.36 -25.31 18.48
CA ARG A 156 -1.79 -25.24 18.18
C ARG A 156 -2.34 -23.82 18.38
N ASN A 157 -2.09 -23.20 19.53
CA ASN A 157 -2.55 -21.85 19.84
C ASN A 157 -1.99 -20.80 18.85
N TYR A 158 -0.74 -20.97 18.45
CA TYR A 158 -0.10 -20.14 17.43
C TYR A 158 -0.82 -20.25 16.07
N SER A 159 -1.07 -21.48 15.62
CA SER A 159 -1.78 -21.74 14.36
C SER A 159 -3.21 -21.20 14.36
N GLU A 160 -3.95 -21.38 15.45
CA GLU A 160 -5.31 -20.82 15.61
C GLU A 160 -5.29 -19.29 15.57
N SER A 161 -4.33 -18.66 16.25
CA SER A 161 -4.17 -17.20 16.25
C SER A 161 -3.85 -16.64 14.86
N MET A 162 -3.01 -17.34 14.09
CA MET A 162 -2.72 -16.94 12.71
C MET A 162 -3.97 -16.98 11.84
N LEU A 163 -4.73 -18.08 11.89
CA LEU A 163 -5.98 -18.23 11.12
C LEU A 163 -7.00 -17.13 11.44
N GLU A 164 -7.16 -16.78 12.71
CA GLU A 164 -8.07 -15.70 13.14
C GLU A 164 -7.61 -14.29 12.73
N SER A 165 -6.30 -14.08 12.56
CA SER A 165 -5.73 -12.79 12.15
C SER A 165 -5.75 -12.54 10.63
N MET A 166 -5.96 -13.59 9.83
CA MET A 166 -5.97 -13.49 8.38
C MET A 166 -7.15 -12.65 7.86
N SER A 167 -6.89 -11.79 6.88
CA SER A 167 -7.91 -11.04 6.13
C SER A 167 -8.68 -11.91 5.15
N ASN A 168 -8.05 -12.97 4.64
CA ASN A 168 -8.65 -13.90 3.68
C ASN A 168 -9.54 -14.90 4.42
N GLY A 169 -10.68 -15.22 3.82
CA GLY A 169 -11.57 -16.26 4.34
C GLY A 169 -10.94 -17.62 4.18
N VAL A 170 -10.74 -18.34 5.28
CA VAL A 170 -10.20 -19.71 5.29
C VAL A 170 -11.23 -20.66 5.86
N ILE A 171 -11.50 -21.72 5.12
CA ILE A 171 -12.42 -22.80 5.47
C ILE A 171 -11.67 -24.12 5.31
N THR A 172 -11.69 -24.96 6.32
CA THR A 172 -11.18 -26.34 6.22
C THR A 172 -12.32 -27.31 6.33
N LEU A 173 -12.19 -28.40 5.60
CA LEU A 173 -13.15 -29.48 5.48
C LEU A 173 -12.46 -30.78 5.84
N ASP A 174 -13.18 -31.71 6.48
CA ASP A 174 -12.72 -33.09 6.63
C ASP A 174 -12.89 -33.89 5.32
N ASP A 175 -12.50 -35.16 5.35
CA ASP A 175 -12.57 -36.06 4.20
C ASP A 175 -14.02 -36.36 3.74
N ASP A 176 -15.00 -36.16 4.63
CA ASP A 176 -16.43 -36.30 4.35
C ASP A 176 -17.05 -34.99 3.80
N GLY A 177 -16.26 -33.92 3.65
CA GLY A 177 -16.70 -32.63 3.15
C GLY A 177 -17.47 -31.78 4.18
N ARG A 178 -17.29 -32.04 5.48
CA ARG A 178 -17.87 -31.23 6.56
C ARG A 178 -16.91 -30.15 7.01
N ILE A 179 -17.44 -28.98 7.32
CA ILE A 179 -16.67 -27.81 7.75
C ILE A 179 -16.11 -28.05 9.15
N THR A 180 -14.78 -28.13 9.25
CA THR A 180 -14.04 -28.35 10.50
C THR A 180 -13.60 -27.03 11.13
N THR A 181 -13.08 -26.11 10.31
CA THR A 181 -12.60 -24.78 10.75
C THR A 181 -13.09 -23.72 9.79
N CYS A 182 -13.45 -22.55 10.33
CA CYS A 182 -13.83 -21.38 9.57
C CYS A 182 -13.35 -20.15 10.34
N ASN A 183 -12.42 -19.39 9.75
CA ASN A 183 -11.89 -18.20 10.44
C ASN A 183 -12.89 -17.03 10.41
N ARG A 184 -12.64 -16.01 11.23
CA ARG A 184 -13.49 -14.81 11.28
C ARG A 184 -13.71 -14.14 9.93
N ALA A 185 -12.72 -14.09 9.05
CA ALA A 185 -12.87 -13.49 7.72
C ALA A 185 -13.90 -14.25 6.86
N ALA A 186 -13.84 -15.59 6.85
CA ALA A 186 -14.81 -16.42 6.14
C ALA A 186 -16.21 -16.26 6.74
N LEU A 187 -16.35 -16.26 8.07
CA LEU A 187 -17.64 -16.03 8.74
C LEU A 187 -18.27 -14.69 8.35
N ASN A 188 -17.47 -13.62 8.26
CA ASN A 188 -17.93 -12.31 7.82
C ASN A 188 -18.34 -12.30 6.34
N LEU A 189 -17.64 -13.04 5.48
CA LEU A 189 -17.99 -13.17 4.06
C LEU A 189 -19.35 -13.85 3.88
N PHE A 190 -19.60 -14.93 4.63
CA PHE A 190 -20.87 -15.67 4.61
C PHE A 190 -22.00 -14.99 5.38
N GLY A 191 -21.68 -14.11 6.34
CA GLY A 191 -22.67 -13.48 7.23
C GLY A 191 -23.27 -14.45 8.25
N VAL A 192 -22.53 -15.48 8.65
CA VAL A 192 -22.99 -16.54 9.58
C VAL A 192 -22.12 -16.59 10.84
N LYS A 193 -22.66 -17.19 11.92
CA LYS A 193 -21.87 -17.44 13.13
C LYS A 193 -21.22 -18.82 13.04
N LEU A 194 -20.11 -19.01 13.75
CA LEU A 194 -19.38 -20.28 13.78
C LEU A 194 -20.28 -21.47 14.15
N ILE A 195 -21.21 -21.26 15.09
CA ILE A 195 -22.11 -22.33 15.59
C ILE A 195 -23.09 -22.84 14.54
N ASP A 196 -23.37 -22.03 13.51
CA ASP A 196 -24.34 -22.37 12.47
C ASP A 196 -23.69 -23.19 11.35
N ILE A 197 -22.37 -23.00 11.14
CA ILE A 197 -21.60 -23.57 10.02
C ILE A 197 -20.72 -24.75 10.42
N GLN A 198 -20.31 -24.84 11.69
CA GLN A 198 -19.41 -25.90 12.15
C GLN A 198 -20.06 -27.28 12.03
N SER A 199 -19.30 -28.26 11.52
CA SER A 199 -19.69 -29.65 11.29
C SER A 199 -20.85 -29.86 10.31
N LYS A 200 -21.25 -28.82 9.56
CA LYS A 200 -22.19 -28.90 8.44
C LYS A 200 -21.48 -29.26 7.15
N TYR A 201 -22.22 -29.82 6.20
CA TYR A 201 -21.65 -30.12 4.90
C TYR A 201 -21.46 -28.85 4.07
N ALA A 202 -20.36 -28.79 3.31
CA ALA A 202 -20.04 -27.63 2.47
C ALA A 202 -21.09 -27.36 1.40
N ASP A 203 -21.77 -28.41 0.92
CA ASP A 203 -22.82 -28.34 -0.10
C ASP A 203 -24.09 -27.65 0.41
N GLU A 204 -24.31 -27.55 1.73
CA GLU A 204 -25.40 -26.74 2.31
C GLU A 204 -25.15 -25.23 2.14
N TYR A 205 -23.88 -24.82 1.99
CA TYR A 205 -23.46 -23.41 1.93
C TYR A 205 -23.07 -22.97 0.53
N PHE A 206 -22.41 -23.84 -0.24
CA PHE A 206 -22.05 -23.58 -1.64
C PHE A 206 -23.12 -24.10 -2.60
N VAL A 207 -24.31 -23.49 -2.53
CA VAL A 207 -25.48 -23.84 -3.37
C VAL A 207 -25.68 -22.89 -4.54
N GLY A 208 -26.55 -23.27 -5.48
CA GLY A 208 -27.00 -22.41 -6.58
C GLY A 208 -25.83 -21.91 -7.44
N ASN A 209 -25.69 -20.58 -7.55
CA ASN A 209 -24.61 -19.95 -8.32
C ASN A 209 -23.21 -20.17 -7.74
N ASN A 210 -23.09 -20.70 -6.52
CA ASN A 210 -21.81 -21.09 -5.91
C ASN A 210 -21.52 -22.60 -6.01
N ALA A 211 -22.44 -23.41 -6.56
CA ALA A 211 -22.30 -24.88 -6.61
C ALA A 211 -21.07 -25.36 -7.40
N TRP A 212 -20.53 -24.51 -8.27
CA TRP A 212 -19.30 -24.80 -8.99
C TRP A 212 -18.10 -25.04 -8.06
N ILE A 213 -18.08 -24.46 -6.85
CA ILE A 213 -17.01 -24.64 -5.86
C ILE A 213 -16.94 -26.10 -5.43
N ILE A 214 -18.09 -26.74 -5.20
CA ILE A 214 -18.17 -28.17 -4.86
C ILE A 214 -17.57 -29.02 -5.97
N GLN A 215 -17.83 -28.67 -7.23
CA GLN A 215 -17.24 -29.40 -8.36
C GLN A 215 -15.71 -29.24 -8.40
N LYS A 216 -15.20 -28.04 -8.11
CA LYS A 216 -13.75 -27.79 -8.04
C LYS A 216 -13.10 -28.52 -6.87
N MET A 217 -13.76 -28.58 -5.71
CA MET A 217 -13.29 -29.37 -4.58
C MET A 217 -13.15 -30.84 -4.93
N ARG A 218 -14.16 -31.45 -5.58
CA ARG A 218 -14.10 -32.85 -6.02
C ARG A 218 -12.92 -33.12 -6.98
N ASN A 219 -12.57 -32.16 -7.83
CA ASN A 219 -11.40 -32.29 -8.71
C ASN A 219 -10.08 -32.30 -7.91
N VAL A 220 -9.96 -31.44 -6.90
CA VAL A 220 -8.80 -31.39 -6.01
C VAL A 220 -8.67 -32.70 -5.22
N GLU A 221 -9.78 -33.21 -4.71
CA GLU A 221 -9.85 -34.49 -4.01
C GLU A 221 -9.41 -35.67 -4.90
N GLY A 222 -9.78 -35.66 -6.18
CA GLY A 222 -9.42 -36.72 -7.13
C GLY A 222 -8.01 -36.62 -7.71
N SER A 223 -7.33 -35.47 -7.61
CA SER A 223 -6.07 -35.21 -8.33
C SER A 223 -4.87 -34.82 -7.43
N SER A 224 -5.08 -34.58 -6.13
CA SER A 224 -4.06 -34.08 -5.18
C SER A 224 -3.39 -32.76 -5.57
N ASN A 225 -3.90 -32.07 -6.60
CA ASN A 225 -3.39 -30.79 -7.07
C ASN A 225 -4.25 -29.64 -6.54
N SER A 226 -3.63 -28.48 -6.32
CA SER A 226 -4.34 -27.25 -5.98
C SER A 226 -5.11 -26.68 -7.18
N GLU A 227 -6.28 -26.10 -6.95
CA GLU A 227 -6.98 -25.28 -7.95
C GLU A 227 -6.98 -23.81 -7.55
N LEU A 228 -6.64 -22.93 -8.49
CA LEU A 228 -6.70 -21.47 -8.33
C LEU A 228 -7.69 -20.91 -9.37
N LEU A 229 -8.65 -20.12 -8.89
CA LEU A 229 -9.56 -19.35 -9.70
C LEU A 229 -9.37 -17.88 -9.40
N VAL A 230 -9.12 -17.10 -10.45
CA VAL A 230 -8.91 -15.65 -10.37
C VAL A 230 -10.18 -14.96 -10.87
N ASP A 231 -10.61 -13.90 -10.17
CA ASP A 231 -11.81 -13.12 -10.50
C ASP A 231 -13.08 -13.96 -10.69
N ALA A 232 -13.29 -14.92 -9.79
CA ALA A 232 -14.54 -15.67 -9.71
C ALA A 232 -15.63 -14.83 -9.03
N LYS A 233 -16.89 -15.11 -9.35
CA LYS A 233 -18.03 -14.49 -8.68
C LYS A 233 -18.58 -15.41 -7.59
N LEU A 234 -18.77 -14.87 -6.40
CA LEU A 234 -19.50 -15.51 -5.31
C LEU A 234 -20.75 -14.71 -4.97
N GLU A 235 -21.87 -15.41 -4.78
CA GLU A 235 -23.16 -14.80 -4.49
C GLU A 235 -23.68 -15.25 -3.12
N PHE A 236 -23.93 -14.29 -2.24
CA PHE A 236 -24.49 -14.51 -0.90
C PHE A 236 -25.75 -13.67 -0.74
N GLY A 237 -26.92 -14.28 -0.96
CA GLY A 237 -28.19 -13.56 -1.01
C GLY A 237 -28.19 -12.53 -2.14
N GLU A 238 -28.39 -11.24 -1.81
CA GLU A 238 -28.33 -10.14 -2.78
C GLU A 238 -26.91 -9.61 -3.04
N LYS A 239 -25.90 -10.10 -2.31
CA LYS A 239 -24.52 -9.61 -2.40
C LYS A 239 -23.71 -10.45 -3.38
N THR A 240 -23.16 -9.82 -4.41
CA THR A 240 -22.17 -10.45 -5.31
C THR A 240 -20.78 -9.93 -4.99
N LEU A 241 -19.83 -10.84 -4.82
CA LEU A 241 -18.41 -10.58 -4.58
C LEU A 241 -17.57 -11.07 -5.78
N SER A 242 -16.52 -10.32 -6.12
CA SER A 242 -15.43 -10.78 -6.96
C SER A 242 -14.32 -11.30 -6.05
N VAL A 243 -13.88 -12.54 -6.25
CA VAL A 243 -12.90 -13.19 -5.38
C VAL A 243 -11.81 -13.91 -6.16
N ASN A 244 -10.63 -14.02 -5.54
CA ASN A 244 -9.68 -15.08 -5.87
C ASN A 244 -9.92 -16.25 -4.93
N LEU A 245 -10.06 -17.45 -5.49
CA LEU A 245 -10.38 -18.66 -4.74
C LEU A 245 -9.29 -19.71 -4.97
N THR A 246 -8.70 -20.17 -3.88
CA THR A 246 -7.69 -21.24 -3.90
C THR A 246 -8.22 -22.44 -3.12
N ILE A 247 -8.18 -23.63 -3.73
CA ILE A 247 -8.56 -24.89 -3.09
C ILE A 247 -7.32 -25.78 -3.02
N LEU A 248 -6.99 -26.24 -1.81
CA LEU A 248 -5.81 -27.03 -1.48
C LEU A 248 -6.23 -28.34 -0.80
N PRO A 249 -5.63 -29.49 -1.16
CA PRO A 249 -5.82 -30.70 -0.37
C PRO A 249 -5.04 -30.59 0.95
N LEU A 250 -5.65 -31.06 2.04
CA LEU A 250 -4.97 -31.25 3.32
C LEU A 250 -4.50 -32.69 3.43
N VAL A 251 -3.20 -32.88 3.65
CA VAL A 251 -2.58 -34.21 3.77
C VAL A 251 -1.81 -34.34 5.09
N SER A 252 -1.77 -35.56 5.62
CA SER A 252 -1.01 -35.91 6.81
C SER A 252 0.49 -36.03 6.50
N VAL A 253 1.31 -36.21 7.54
CA VAL A 253 2.75 -36.49 7.40
C VAL A 253 3.01 -37.79 6.63
N GLU A 254 2.06 -38.74 6.70
CA GLU A 254 2.10 -40.01 5.97
C GLU A 254 1.45 -39.90 4.58
N ASN A 255 1.15 -38.67 4.14
CA ASN A 255 0.52 -38.34 2.85
C ASN A 255 -0.90 -38.91 2.71
N GLU A 256 -1.57 -39.18 3.83
CA GLU A 256 -2.99 -39.54 3.86
C GLU A 256 -3.87 -38.30 3.76
N LYS A 257 -5.03 -38.43 3.10
CA LYS A 257 -5.97 -37.32 2.94
C LYS A 257 -6.63 -37.00 4.27
N LEU A 258 -6.52 -35.75 4.71
CA LEU A 258 -7.20 -35.22 5.89
C LEU A 258 -8.44 -34.40 5.53
N GLY A 259 -8.50 -33.89 4.30
CA GLY A 259 -9.63 -33.14 3.76
C GLY A 259 -9.19 -32.05 2.80
N THR A 260 -9.88 -30.90 2.82
CA THR A 260 -9.69 -29.82 1.83
C THR A 260 -9.69 -28.45 2.53
N MET A 261 -8.82 -27.55 2.10
CA MET A 261 -8.79 -26.15 2.52
C MET A 261 -9.22 -25.24 1.37
N ILE A 262 -10.10 -24.30 1.65
CA ILE A 262 -10.56 -23.26 0.72
C ILE A 262 -10.11 -21.91 1.28
N MET A 263 -9.39 -21.15 0.47
CA MET A 263 -9.01 -19.76 0.75
C MET A 263 -9.73 -18.83 -0.22
N ILE A 264 -10.35 -17.79 0.32
CA ILE A 264 -11.17 -16.81 -0.42
C ILE A 264 -10.62 -15.41 -0.12
N GLU A 265 -10.16 -14.73 -1.16
CA GLU A 265 -9.69 -13.35 -1.11
C GLU A 265 -10.71 -12.45 -1.81
N ASP A 266 -11.29 -11.47 -1.10
CA ASP A 266 -12.26 -10.53 -1.66
C ASP A 266 -11.55 -9.37 -2.38
N ILE A 267 -11.64 -9.35 -3.70
CA ILE A 267 -11.05 -8.33 -4.57
C ILE A 267 -12.08 -7.30 -5.06
N SER A 268 -13.28 -7.28 -4.46
CA SER A 268 -14.40 -6.46 -4.95
C SER A 268 -14.12 -4.96 -4.84
N SER A 269 -13.47 -4.51 -3.77
CA SER A 269 -13.08 -3.11 -3.58
C SER A 269 -12.07 -2.66 -4.63
N GLU A 270 -11.01 -3.45 -4.82
CA GLU A 270 -9.95 -3.21 -5.78
C GLU A 270 -10.49 -3.14 -7.21
N LYS A 271 -11.38 -4.08 -7.58
CA LYS A 271 -12.00 -4.11 -8.91
C LYS A 271 -12.90 -2.91 -9.17
N ARG A 272 -13.67 -2.46 -8.17
CA ARG A 272 -14.49 -1.24 -8.28
C ARG A 272 -13.61 0.00 -8.45
N MET A 273 -12.52 0.09 -7.69
CA MET A 273 -11.59 1.21 -7.78
C MET A 273 -10.92 1.25 -9.16
N LYS A 274 -10.36 0.13 -9.62
CA LYS A 274 -9.76 0.00 -10.95
C LYS A 274 -10.74 0.37 -12.06
N SER A 275 -11.98 -0.15 -12.01
CA SER A 275 -13.02 0.15 -13.00
C SER A 275 -13.41 1.63 -13.03
N THR A 276 -13.45 2.30 -11.88
CA THR A 276 -13.66 3.75 -11.82
C THR A 276 -12.48 4.49 -12.43
N MET A 277 -11.25 4.14 -12.06
CA MET A 277 -10.04 4.85 -12.50
C MET A 277 -9.77 4.69 -14.00
N SER A 278 -9.95 3.50 -14.58
CA SER A 278 -9.78 3.24 -16.02
C SER A 278 -10.72 4.06 -16.92
N ARG A 279 -11.75 4.73 -16.36
CA ARG A 279 -12.58 5.68 -17.13
C ARG A 279 -11.92 7.04 -17.33
N TYR A 280 -10.95 7.40 -16.48
CA TYR A 280 -10.35 8.74 -16.42
C TYR A 280 -8.85 8.74 -16.77
N MET A 281 -8.19 7.58 -16.72
CA MET A 281 -6.77 7.43 -17.02
C MET A 281 -6.47 6.11 -17.74
N ASP A 282 -5.25 6.00 -18.26
CA ASP A 282 -4.77 4.78 -18.90
C ASP A 282 -4.84 3.58 -17.93
N PRO A 283 -5.26 2.37 -18.39
CA PRO A 283 -5.32 1.18 -17.54
C PRO A 283 -4.00 0.84 -16.84
N GLU A 284 -2.86 1.13 -17.46
CA GLU A 284 -1.54 0.88 -16.87
C GLU A 284 -1.26 1.84 -15.70
N ILE A 285 -1.67 3.11 -15.80
CA ILE A 285 -1.60 4.09 -14.71
C ILE A 285 -2.53 3.69 -13.56
N ALA A 286 -3.74 3.24 -13.87
CA ALA A 286 -4.67 2.73 -12.86
C ALA A 286 -4.07 1.51 -12.12
N ASP A 287 -3.42 0.60 -12.84
CA ASP A 287 -2.76 -0.57 -12.25
C ASP A 287 -1.57 -0.21 -11.36
N GLN A 288 -0.79 0.81 -11.73
CA GLN A 288 0.30 1.30 -10.89
C GLN A 288 -0.21 1.92 -9.58
N LEU A 289 -1.33 2.63 -9.60
CA LEU A 289 -1.94 3.21 -8.39
C LEU A 289 -2.51 2.14 -7.46
N MET A 290 -3.12 1.09 -8.03
CA MET A 290 -3.63 -0.04 -7.25
C MET A 290 -2.51 -0.83 -6.54
N LYS A 291 -1.29 -0.80 -7.07
CA LYS A 291 -0.11 -1.39 -6.41
C LYS A 291 0.49 -0.49 -5.32
N GLY A 292 0.07 0.77 -5.22
CA GLY A 292 0.50 1.72 -4.19
C GLY A 292 -0.34 1.64 -2.92
N SER A 293 0.11 2.29 -1.84
CA SER A 293 -0.63 2.37 -0.58
C SER A 293 -1.95 3.15 -0.71
N GLU A 294 -3.03 2.69 -0.04
CA GLU A 294 -4.34 3.36 0.01
C GLU A 294 -4.28 4.85 0.40
N ASP A 295 -3.27 5.26 1.16
CA ASP A 295 -3.00 6.65 1.55
C ASP A 295 -2.72 7.61 0.39
N ALA A 296 -2.44 7.12 -0.82
CA ALA A 296 -2.26 7.95 -2.02
C ALA A 296 -3.54 8.68 -2.46
N LEU A 297 -4.70 8.27 -1.93
CA LEU A 297 -6.02 8.80 -2.27
C LEU A 297 -6.50 9.91 -1.31
N GLY A 298 -5.82 10.08 -0.16
CA GLY A 298 -6.00 11.21 0.74
C GLY A 298 -5.42 12.47 0.12
N GLY A 299 -6.17 13.58 0.15
CA GLY A 299 -5.80 14.84 -0.49
C GLY A 299 -4.32 15.21 -0.28
N ARG A 300 -3.52 15.15 -1.34
CA ARG A 300 -2.09 15.42 -1.32
C ARG A 300 -1.81 16.75 -1.99
N SER A 301 -1.00 17.59 -1.34
CA SER A 301 -0.46 18.78 -1.98
C SER A 301 0.68 18.36 -2.90
N THR A 302 0.52 18.63 -4.19
CA THR A 302 1.50 18.26 -5.22
C THR A 302 1.60 19.35 -6.28
N VAL A 303 2.75 19.42 -6.96
CA VAL A 303 2.91 20.31 -8.12
C VAL A 303 2.33 19.62 -9.34
N ALA A 304 1.45 20.31 -10.07
CA ALA A 304 0.82 19.80 -11.27
C ALA A 304 0.68 20.89 -12.34
N SER A 305 0.68 20.49 -13.60
CA SER A 305 0.33 21.34 -14.73
C SER A 305 -1.12 21.10 -15.12
N ILE A 306 -1.94 22.14 -15.01
CA ILE A 306 -3.38 22.11 -15.24
C ILE A 306 -3.66 22.67 -16.62
N LEU A 307 -4.39 21.92 -17.44
CA LEU A 307 -4.82 22.28 -18.79
C LEU A 307 -6.34 22.44 -18.79
N PHE A 308 -6.82 23.58 -19.27
CA PHE A 308 -8.21 23.80 -19.64
C PHE A 308 -8.30 23.98 -21.14
N SER A 309 -9.31 23.40 -21.77
CA SER A 309 -9.67 23.66 -23.16
C SER A 309 -11.17 23.88 -23.29
N ASP A 310 -11.59 24.81 -24.14
CA ASP A 310 -13.00 25.16 -24.40
C ASP A 310 -13.23 25.36 -25.89
N VAL A 311 -14.43 25.01 -26.38
CA VAL A 311 -14.77 25.14 -27.80
C VAL A 311 -15.30 26.54 -28.09
N ARG A 312 -14.62 27.25 -29.00
CA ARG A 312 -15.02 28.60 -29.37
C ARG A 312 -16.36 28.61 -30.09
N ASN A 313 -17.20 29.55 -29.68
CA ASN A 313 -18.53 29.79 -30.26
C ASN A 313 -19.40 28.52 -30.25
N PHE A 314 -19.22 27.65 -29.26
CA PHE A 314 -19.93 26.38 -29.14
C PHE A 314 -21.45 26.56 -29.11
N THR A 315 -21.97 27.55 -28.39
CA THR A 315 -23.42 27.82 -28.33
C THR A 315 -24.03 27.96 -29.72
N THR A 316 -23.42 28.76 -30.60
CA THR A 316 -23.87 28.92 -31.99
C THR A 316 -23.77 27.63 -32.80
N LEU A 317 -22.76 26.80 -32.53
CA LEU A 317 -22.60 25.49 -33.16
C LEU A 317 -23.71 24.51 -32.76
N THR A 318 -24.11 24.51 -31.48
CA THR A 318 -25.18 23.64 -30.97
C THR A 318 -26.58 24.02 -31.47
N GLU A 319 -26.85 25.32 -31.63
CA GLU A 319 -28.10 25.82 -32.19
C GLU A 319 -28.29 25.35 -33.64
N GLU A 320 -27.21 25.28 -34.43
CA GLU A 320 -27.26 24.84 -35.83
C GLU A 320 -27.36 23.31 -35.99
N LEU A 321 -26.73 22.53 -35.11
CA LEU A 321 -26.65 21.06 -35.23
C LEU A 321 -27.82 20.31 -34.56
N GLY A 322 -28.56 20.98 -33.67
CA GLY A 322 -29.57 20.35 -32.82
C GLY A 322 -28.96 19.40 -31.78
N ALA A 323 -29.80 18.88 -30.88
CA ALA A 323 -29.35 18.09 -29.73
C ALA A 323 -28.60 16.80 -30.13
N GLN A 324 -29.15 16.03 -31.07
CA GLN A 324 -28.54 14.76 -31.49
C GLN A 324 -27.21 14.97 -32.23
N GLY A 325 -27.15 15.96 -33.13
CA GLY A 325 -25.93 16.31 -33.85
C GLY A 325 -24.84 16.83 -32.92
N THR A 326 -25.22 17.59 -31.90
CA THR A 326 -24.29 18.07 -30.86
C THR A 326 -23.68 16.93 -30.06
N VAL A 327 -24.46 15.94 -29.63
CA VAL A 327 -23.94 14.79 -28.86
C VAL A 327 -22.96 13.96 -29.70
N THR A 328 -23.30 13.68 -30.97
CA THR A 328 -22.40 12.97 -31.88
C THR A 328 -21.08 13.74 -32.06
N LEU A 329 -21.17 15.05 -32.29
CA LEU A 329 -19.99 15.89 -32.45
C LEU A 329 -19.12 15.93 -31.20
N LEU A 330 -19.72 16.08 -30.03
CA LEU A 330 -18.99 16.10 -28.76
C LEU A 330 -18.28 14.77 -28.51
N ASN A 331 -18.93 13.63 -28.75
CA ASN A 331 -18.29 12.32 -28.58
C ASN A 331 -17.12 12.12 -29.55
N GLU A 332 -17.27 12.51 -30.82
CA GLU A 332 -16.18 12.48 -31.82
C GLU A 332 -15.02 13.38 -31.40
N TYR A 333 -15.32 14.62 -31.00
CA TYR A 333 -14.33 15.60 -30.53
C TYR A 333 -13.61 15.13 -29.26
N PHE A 334 -14.33 14.71 -28.23
CA PHE A 334 -13.77 14.23 -26.97
C PHE A 334 -12.89 13.00 -27.16
N THR A 335 -13.24 12.10 -28.09
CA THR A 335 -12.39 10.95 -28.41
C THR A 335 -11.01 11.40 -28.87
N VAL A 336 -10.95 12.32 -29.84
CA VAL A 336 -9.68 12.84 -30.37
C VAL A 336 -8.88 13.60 -29.31
N MET A 337 -9.55 14.41 -28.48
CA MET A 337 -8.88 15.16 -27.42
C MET A 337 -8.35 14.25 -26.31
N MET A 338 -9.10 13.21 -25.94
CA MET A 338 -8.69 12.22 -24.95
C MET A 338 -7.44 11.46 -25.36
N GLU A 339 -7.36 11.03 -26.62
CA GLU A 339 -6.16 10.38 -27.16
C GLU A 339 -4.91 11.27 -27.01
N CYS A 340 -5.05 12.58 -27.23
CA CYS A 340 -3.95 13.54 -27.07
C CYS A 340 -3.49 13.69 -25.60
N ILE A 341 -4.42 13.61 -24.63
CA ILE A 341 -4.11 13.67 -23.20
C ILE A 341 -3.41 12.38 -22.76
N GLN A 342 -4.00 11.23 -23.09
CA GLN A 342 -3.50 9.92 -22.67
C GLN A 342 -2.10 9.64 -23.22
N LYS A 343 -1.83 10.03 -24.47
CA LYS A 343 -0.52 9.83 -25.12
C LYS A 343 0.64 10.46 -24.36
N GLU A 344 0.40 11.56 -23.65
CA GLU A 344 1.42 12.25 -22.83
C GLU A 344 1.30 11.91 -21.34
N GLY A 345 0.49 10.91 -20.97
CA GLY A 345 0.28 10.48 -19.59
C GLY A 345 -0.52 11.46 -18.73
N GLY A 346 -1.31 12.33 -19.35
CA GLY A 346 -2.19 13.24 -18.63
C GLY A 346 -3.43 12.52 -18.08
N MET A 347 -3.97 13.03 -16.98
CA MET A 347 -5.23 12.58 -16.40
C MET A 347 -6.35 13.53 -16.83
N LEU A 348 -7.43 13.00 -17.43
CA LEU A 348 -8.66 13.78 -17.60
C LEU A 348 -9.36 13.87 -16.24
N ASP A 349 -9.57 15.09 -15.75
CA ASP A 349 -10.31 15.33 -14.52
C ASP A 349 -11.83 15.29 -14.79
N LYS A 350 -12.32 16.17 -15.68
CA LYS A 350 -13.74 16.16 -16.08
C LYS A 350 -14.00 16.91 -17.38
N PHE A 351 -15.16 16.60 -17.96
CA PHE A 351 -15.82 17.43 -18.98
C PHE A 351 -16.73 18.45 -18.31
N ILE A 352 -16.72 19.69 -18.80
CA ILE A 352 -17.53 20.80 -18.30
C ILE A 352 -18.29 21.39 -19.50
N GLY A 353 -19.40 20.75 -19.88
CA GLY A 353 -20.08 21.10 -21.13
C GLY A 353 -19.21 20.71 -22.32
N ASP A 354 -18.79 21.67 -23.12
CA ASP A 354 -17.81 21.54 -24.21
C ASP A 354 -16.36 21.79 -23.79
N ALA A 355 -16.16 22.27 -22.56
CA ALA A 355 -14.84 22.40 -21.99
C ALA A 355 -14.32 21.09 -21.39
N MET A 356 -13.01 21.01 -21.24
CA MET A 356 -12.33 19.90 -20.61
C MET A 356 -11.21 20.39 -19.69
N MET A 357 -11.05 19.68 -18.59
CA MET A 357 -9.97 19.88 -17.63
C MET A 357 -9.10 18.62 -17.57
N ALA A 358 -7.80 18.81 -17.74
CA ALA A 358 -6.79 17.77 -17.60
C ALA A 358 -5.65 18.23 -16.69
N ALA A 359 -4.96 17.28 -16.09
CA ALA A 359 -3.84 17.55 -15.21
C ALA A 359 -2.66 16.60 -15.50
N PHE A 360 -1.46 17.12 -15.35
CA PHE A 360 -0.19 16.42 -15.51
C PHE A 360 0.61 16.55 -14.21
N GLY A 361 1.33 15.51 -13.84
CA GLY A 361 1.97 15.38 -12.53
C GLY A 361 1.08 14.85 -11.41
N ILE A 362 -0.12 14.39 -11.78
CA ILE A 362 -1.00 13.62 -10.91
C ILE A 362 -1.64 12.46 -11.68
N PRO A 363 -1.95 11.35 -10.98
CA PRO A 363 -1.54 11.02 -9.61
C PRO A 363 -0.06 10.61 -9.53
N LEU A 364 0.60 10.45 -10.68
CA LEU A 364 2.03 10.17 -10.80
C LEU A 364 2.76 11.40 -11.34
N GLN A 365 3.91 11.72 -10.73
CA GLN A 365 4.77 12.81 -11.16
C GLN A 365 5.82 12.34 -12.14
N HIS A 366 6.09 13.18 -13.13
CA HIS A 366 7.21 13.03 -14.06
C HIS A 366 8.11 14.25 -13.95
N ASP A 367 9.32 14.11 -14.48
CA ASP A 367 10.27 15.22 -14.53
C ASP A 367 9.89 16.30 -15.55
N ASP A 368 9.04 15.97 -16.53
CA ASP A 368 8.69 16.79 -17.69
C ASP A 368 7.17 17.08 -17.80
N ASP A 369 6.44 17.12 -16.69
CA ASP A 369 4.97 17.30 -16.70
C ASP A 369 4.52 18.62 -17.35
N GLU A 370 5.29 19.70 -17.20
CA GLU A 370 5.07 20.96 -17.90
C GLU A 370 5.20 20.81 -19.43
N ASP A 371 6.24 20.12 -19.88
CA ASP A 371 6.48 19.83 -21.29
C ASP A 371 5.39 18.92 -21.87
N ARG A 372 4.96 17.91 -21.12
CA ARG A 372 3.84 17.01 -21.47
C ARG A 372 2.55 17.78 -21.69
N ALA A 373 2.19 18.68 -20.76
CA ALA A 373 1.00 19.52 -20.89
C ALA A 373 1.04 20.37 -22.17
N VAL A 374 2.19 20.98 -22.47
CA VAL A 374 2.36 21.80 -23.69
C VAL A 374 2.34 20.93 -24.95
N ARG A 375 2.98 19.76 -24.96
CA ARG A 375 2.92 18.82 -26.08
C ARG A 375 1.49 18.32 -26.33
N THR A 376 0.72 18.03 -25.29
CA THR A 376 -0.71 17.71 -25.41
C THR A 376 -1.46 18.85 -26.07
N ALA A 377 -1.29 20.09 -25.61
CA ALA A 377 -1.98 21.23 -26.21
C ALA A 377 -1.63 21.43 -27.69
N ILE A 378 -0.36 21.29 -28.07
CA ILE A 378 0.08 21.33 -29.47
C ILE A 378 -0.58 20.20 -30.27
N SER A 379 -0.59 18.99 -29.73
CA SER A 379 -1.20 17.81 -30.36
C SER A 379 -2.71 17.99 -30.54
N MET A 380 -3.41 18.54 -29.54
CA MET A 380 -4.84 18.84 -29.62
C MET A 380 -5.17 19.76 -30.78
N ILE A 381 -4.42 20.85 -30.96
CA ILE A 381 -4.63 21.78 -32.08
C ILE A 381 -4.36 21.08 -33.44
N LYS A 382 -3.27 20.32 -33.57
CA LYS A 382 -2.94 19.59 -34.81
C LYS A 382 -3.96 18.51 -35.16
N SER A 383 -4.40 17.73 -34.16
CA SER A 383 -5.42 16.71 -34.33
C SER A 383 -6.77 17.32 -34.69
N LEU A 384 -7.12 18.47 -34.10
CA LEU A 384 -8.34 19.20 -34.44
C LEU A 384 -8.30 19.76 -35.87
N GLN A 385 -7.14 20.23 -36.35
CA GLN A 385 -6.97 20.65 -37.75
C GLN A 385 -7.21 19.48 -38.70
N THR A 386 -6.68 18.30 -38.39
CA THR A 386 -6.94 17.07 -39.15
C THR A 386 -8.42 16.69 -39.11
N PHE A 387 -9.04 16.71 -37.92
CA PHE A 387 -10.46 16.44 -37.71
C PHE A 387 -11.36 17.37 -38.55
N ASN A 388 -11.02 18.67 -38.58
CA ASN A 388 -11.70 19.65 -39.42
C ASN A 388 -11.49 19.40 -40.92
N GLY A 389 -10.29 18.96 -41.34
CA GLY A 389 -9.96 18.66 -42.74
C GLY A 389 -10.69 17.45 -43.31
N VAL A 390 -10.84 16.38 -42.53
CA VAL A 390 -11.58 15.16 -42.90
C VAL A 390 -13.08 15.45 -43.11
N SER A 391 -13.62 16.47 -42.44
CA SER A 391 -15.02 16.89 -42.55
C SER A 391 -15.39 17.62 -43.85
N THR A 392 -14.46 17.91 -44.76
CA THR A 392 -14.78 18.59 -46.03
C THR A 392 -15.79 17.85 -46.93
N LYS A 393 -16.02 16.53 -46.71
CA LYS A 393 -17.10 15.77 -47.37
C LYS A 393 -18.51 16.03 -46.80
N ASN A 394 -18.62 16.49 -45.55
CA ASN A 394 -19.87 16.83 -44.88
C ASN A 394 -19.74 18.28 -44.39
N ARG A 395 -20.28 19.29 -45.10
CA ARG A 395 -20.23 20.76 -44.84
C ARG A 395 -20.38 21.22 -43.36
N ARG A 396 -19.52 20.78 -42.44
CA ARG A 396 -19.51 21.08 -41.02
C ARG A 396 -18.61 22.30 -40.80
N LYS A 397 -19.03 23.20 -39.92
CA LYS A 397 -18.23 24.35 -39.48
C LYS A 397 -16.93 23.87 -38.85
N GLN A 398 -15.85 24.61 -39.09
CA GLN A 398 -14.56 24.35 -38.45
C GLN A 398 -14.67 24.63 -36.96
N ILE A 399 -14.29 23.65 -36.15
CA ILE A 399 -14.21 23.80 -34.70
C ILE A 399 -12.89 24.47 -34.34
N GLU A 400 -12.94 25.43 -33.43
CA GLU A 400 -11.75 26.02 -32.83
C GLU A 400 -11.80 25.87 -31.32
N ILE A 401 -10.63 25.77 -30.70
CA ILE A 401 -10.49 25.66 -29.25
C ILE A 401 -9.49 26.69 -28.74
N GLY A 402 -9.73 27.16 -27.51
CA GLY A 402 -8.72 27.87 -26.71
C GLY A 402 -8.18 26.93 -25.65
N ILE A 403 -6.87 26.98 -25.39
CA ILE A 403 -6.21 26.13 -24.38
C ILE A 403 -5.43 27.01 -23.41
N GLY A 404 -5.68 26.86 -22.11
CA GLY A 404 -4.97 27.54 -21.04
C GLY A 404 -4.21 26.55 -20.16
N ILE A 405 -2.92 26.80 -19.92
CA ILE A 405 -2.08 25.94 -19.07
C ILE A 405 -1.44 26.75 -17.95
N ASN A 406 -1.53 26.23 -16.72
CA ASN A 406 -0.80 26.77 -15.59
C ASN A 406 -0.22 25.66 -14.72
N THR A 407 1.01 25.87 -14.26
CA THR A 407 1.69 24.97 -13.32
C THR A 407 1.73 25.62 -11.95
N ASP A 408 1.20 24.93 -10.94
CA ASP A 408 1.18 25.42 -9.56
C ASP A 408 1.15 24.25 -8.57
N THR A 409 1.31 24.56 -7.29
CA THR A 409 0.99 23.63 -6.22
C THR A 409 -0.53 23.55 -6.03
N VAL A 410 -1.07 22.35 -6.14
CA VAL A 410 -2.49 22.04 -6.05
C VAL A 410 -2.73 20.92 -5.04
N VAL A 411 -3.97 20.72 -4.63
CA VAL A 411 -4.37 19.57 -3.82
C VAL A 411 -5.14 18.60 -4.70
N SER A 412 -4.62 17.37 -4.83
CA SER A 412 -5.26 16.28 -5.58
C SER A 412 -5.74 15.18 -4.62
N GLY A 413 -6.96 14.71 -4.77
CA GLY A 413 -7.49 13.62 -3.95
C GLY A 413 -8.95 13.33 -4.23
N ASN A 414 -9.50 12.32 -3.53
CA ASN A 414 -10.92 12.04 -3.55
C ASN A 414 -11.68 13.16 -2.82
N ILE A 415 -12.36 14.02 -3.57
CA ILE A 415 -13.14 15.15 -3.06
C ILE A 415 -14.61 14.93 -3.42
N GLY A 416 -15.49 15.06 -2.44
CA GLY A 416 -16.93 14.89 -2.65
C GLY A 416 -17.66 14.49 -1.38
N SER A 417 -18.84 13.90 -1.56
CA SER A 417 -19.62 13.32 -0.47
C SER A 417 -19.41 11.81 -0.40
N PRO A 418 -19.68 11.12 0.72
CA PRO A 418 -19.53 9.66 0.81
C PRO A 418 -20.28 8.86 -0.27
N LYS A 419 -21.30 9.44 -0.91
CA LYS A 419 -22.07 8.81 -1.99
C LYS A 419 -21.58 9.17 -3.40
N ARG A 420 -20.73 10.20 -3.54
CA ARG A 420 -20.14 10.68 -4.80
C ARG A 420 -18.79 11.31 -4.49
N MET A 421 -17.74 10.53 -4.66
CA MET A 421 -16.35 10.97 -4.53
C MET A 421 -15.75 11.02 -5.93
N ASP A 422 -15.17 12.16 -6.31
CA ASP A 422 -14.43 12.32 -7.55
C ASP A 422 -12.96 12.59 -7.20
N TYR A 423 -12.04 11.87 -7.83
CA TYR A 423 -10.62 12.20 -7.71
C TYR A 423 -10.35 13.44 -8.57
N THR A 424 -10.06 14.57 -7.95
CA THR A 424 -9.99 15.86 -8.65
C THR A 424 -8.93 16.77 -8.05
N VAL A 425 -8.65 17.87 -8.73
CA VAL A 425 -7.65 18.86 -8.35
C VAL A 425 -8.30 20.17 -7.94
N ILE A 426 -7.88 20.71 -6.80
CA ILE A 426 -8.31 22.03 -6.32
C ILE A 426 -7.11 22.92 -5.98
N GLY A 427 -7.28 24.23 -6.16
CA GLY A 427 -6.28 25.23 -5.79
C GLY A 427 -6.37 26.49 -6.65
N ASP A 428 -5.71 27.56 -6.20
CA ASP A 428 -5.67 28.82 -6.92
C ASP A 428 -5.06 28.69 -8.32
N GLY A 429 -4.10 27.78 -8.47
CA GLY A 429 -3.47 27.47 -9.75
C GLY A 429 -4.43 26.91 -10.81
N VAL A 430 -5.48 26.18 -10.38
CA VAL A 430 -6.54 25.65 -11.27
C VAL A 430 -7.34 26.81 -11.87
N ASN A 431 -7.71 27.78 -11.03
CA ASN A 431 -8.45 28.97 -11.45
C ASN A 431 -7.66 29.84 -12.43
N LEU A 432 -6.33 29.86 -12.32
CA LEU A 432 -5.47 30.58 -13.26
C LEU A 432 -5.48 29.90 -14.64
N ALA A 433 -5.35 28.57 -14.73
CA ALA A 433 -5.41 27.85 -15.99
C ALA A 433 -6.74 28.11 -16.74
N ALA A 434 -7.87 28.02 -16.05
CA ALA A 434 -9.19 28.33 -16.62
C ALA A 434 -9.28 29.78 -17.15
N ARG A 435 -8.67 30.75 -16.47
CA ARG A 435 -8.64 32.13 -16.95
C ARG A 435 -7.75 32.33 -18.16
N LEU A 436 -6.64 31.59 -18.26
CA LEU A 436 -5.76 31.63 -19.43
C LEU A 436 -6.48 31.09 -20.65
N GLU A 437 -7.23 30.00 -20.50
CA GLU A 437 -8.12 29.48 -21.55
C GLU A 437 -9.05 30.61 -22.00
N SER A 438 -9.78 31.24 -21.09
CA SER A 438 -10.74 32.28 -21.47
C SER A 438 -10.08 33.53 -22.07
N ALA A 439 -8.81 33.80 -21.72
CA ALA A 439 -8.01 34.87 -22.27
C ALA A 439 -7.56 34.59 -23.72
N CYS A 440 -7.51 33.33 -24.17
CA CYS A 440 -7.19 32.96 -25.55
C CYS A 440 -8.05 33.75 -26.56
N LYS A 441 -9.34 33.94 -26.26
CA LYS A 441 -10.25 34.72 -27.09
C LYS A 441 -9.85 36.20 -27.21
N GLN A 442 -9.37 36.80 -26.12
CA GLN A 442 -9.03 38.23 -26.07
C GLN A 442 -7.75 38.55 -26.83
N TYR A 443 -6.81 37.61 -26.84
CA TYR A 443 -5.53 37.75 -27.51
C TYR A 443 -5.49 37.08 -28.88
N SER A 444 -6.62 36.53 -29.34
CA SER A 444 -6.70 35.70 -30.55
C SER A 444 -5.70 34.52 -30.58
N ALA A 445 -5.18 34.12 -29.42
CA ALA A 445 -4.22 33.03 -29.27
C ALA A 445 -4.94 31.68 -29.17
N ARG A 446 -4.29 30.58 -29.55
CA ARG A 446 -4.88 29.23 -29.36
C ARG A 446 -4.39 28.53 -28.10
N ILE A 447 -3.14 28.73 -27.73
CA ILE A 447 -2.52 28.10 -26.55
C ILE A 447 -1.85 29.18 -25.72
N LEU A 448 -2.34 29.41 -24.51
CA LEU A 448 -1.75 30.31 -23.53
C LEU A 448 -1.22 29.55 -22.33
N ILE A 449 0.00 29.89 -21.93
CA ILE A 449 0.65 29.33 -20.74
C ILE A 449 1.03 30.44 -19.77
N SER A 450 0.99 30.17 -18.47
CA SER A 450 1.51 31.10 -17.48
C SER A 450 3.03 31.17 -17.53
N GLU A 451 3.60 32.25 -16.97
CA GLU A 451 5.04 32.33 -16.74
C GLU A 451 5.56 31.22 -15.82
N PHE A 452 4.71 30.67 -14.94
CA PHE A 452 5.09 29.58 -14.04
C PHE A 452 5.34 28.28 -14.83
N THR A 453 4.49 27.99 -15.82
CA THR A 453 4.72 26.89 -16.77
C THR A 453 5.91 27.19 -17.66
N ALA A 454 5.96 28.39 -18.28
CA ALA A 454 7.01 28.75 -19.23
C ALA A 454 8.44 28.65 -18.65
N ARG A 455 8.63 29.00 -17.37
CA ARG A 455 9.93 28.92 -16.69
C ARG A 455 10.42 27.50 -16.41
N LYS A 456 9.52 26.51 -16.44
CA LYS A 456 9.81 25.13 -16.09
C LYS A 456 9.91 24.19 -17.30
N LEU A 457 9.57 24.69 -18.50
CA LEU A 457 9.75 23.93 -19.74
C LEU A 457 11.22 23.56 -19.93
N ARG A 458 11.47 22.27 -20.21
CA ARG A 458 12.80 21.75 -20.51
C ARG A 458 13.07 21.69 -22.02
N GLY A 459 12.01 21.60 -22.81
CA GLY A 459 12.04 21.61 -24.27
C GLY A 459 12.23 23.00 -24.87
N SER A 460 12.57 23.03 -26.16
CA SER A 460 12.62 24.27 -26.94
C SER A 460 11.29 24.47 -27.65
N TYR A 461 10.56 25.52 -27.26
CA TYR A 461 9.26 25.88 -27.82
C TYR A 461 9.32 27.25 -28.52
N ARG A 462 8.62 27.34 -29.63
CA ARG A 462 8.38 28.58 -30.37
C ARG A 462 7.26 29.34 -29.67
N MET A 463 7.64 30.30 -28.83
CA MET A 463 6.69 31.07 -28.02
C MET A 463 7.00 32.56 -27.98
N ARG A 464 5.98 33.37 -27.66
CA ARG A 464 6.12 34.80 -27.37
C ARG A 464 5.44 35.16 -26.06
N GLU A 465 6.04 36.08 -25.31
CA GLU A 465 5.39 36.68 -24.16
C GLU A 465 4.40 37.75 -24.65
N ILE A 466 3.11 37.57 -24.33
CA ILE A 466 2.04 38.35 -24.95
C ILE A 466 1.48 39.46 -24.08
N ASP A 467 1.39 39.31 -22.76
CA ASP A 467 0.85 40.31 -21.84
C ASP A 467 1.11 39.93 -20.37
N GLN A 468 0.66 40.77 -19.44
CA GLN A 468 0.53 40.45 -18.02
C GLN A 468 -0.94 40.54 -17.60
N VAL A 469 -1.45 39.48 -16.95
CA VAL A 469 -2.84 39.42 -16.50
C VAL A 469 -2.94 39.53 -14.98
N LEU A 470 -3.86 40.37 -14.52
CA LEU A 470 -4.20 40.50 -13.10
C LEU A 470 -5.15 39.38 -12.69
N VAL A 471 -4.70 38.56 -11.74
CA VAL A 471 -5.54 37.51 -11.15
C VAL A 471 -6.28 38.11 -9.96
N ARG A 472 -7.62 38.18 -10.01
CA ARG A 472 -8.44 38.47 -8.81
C ARG A 472 -7.96 37.60 -7.64
N GLY A 473 -7.48 38.24 -6.57
CA GLY A 473 -6.94 37.59 -5.38
C GLY A 473 -5.41 37.64 -5.25
N LYS A 474 -4.66 37.89 -6.34
CA LYS A 474 -3.19 38.11 -6.29
C LYS A 474 -2.87 39.59 -6.50
N THR A 475 -1.88 40.08 -5.75
CA THR A 475 -1.41 41.48 -5.81
C THR A 475 -0.42 41.76 -6.94
N LYS A 476 0.15 40.71 -7.57
CA LYS A 476 1.12 40.84 -8.65
C LYS A 476 0.52 40.32 -9.98
N PRO A 477 0.67 41.06 -11.10
CA PRO A 477 0.36 40.57 -12.44
C PRO A 477 1.18 39.31 -12.76
N VAL A 478 0.57 38.38 -13.50
CA VAL A 478 1.23 37.16 -13.96
C VAL A 478 1.50 37.27 -15.46
N GLY A 479 2.75 37.04 -15.86
CA GLY A 479 3.13 37.02 -17.27
C GLY A 479 2.50 35.85 -18.02
N ILE A 480 2.08 36.07 -19.25
CA ILE A 480 1.48 35.03 -20.10
C ILE A 480 2.19 34.91 -21.43
N HIS A 481 2.31 33.68 -21.91
CA HIS A 481 3.02 33.36 -23.15
C HIS A 481 2.08 32.59 -24.08
N GLU A 482 2.23 32.83 -25.38
CA GLU A 482 1.56 32.06 -26.42
C GLU A 482 2.53 31.04 -27.02
N ILE A 483 2.08 29.79 -27.14
CA ILE A 483 2.80 28.70 -27.80
C ILE A 483 2.35 28.60 -29.26
N LEU A 484 3.30 28.56 -30.19
CA LEU A 484 3.04 28.58 -31.64
C LEU A 484 3.50 27.30 -32.36
N ASP A 485 3.95 26.28 -31.63
CA ASP A 485 4.50 25.04 -32.22
C ASP A 485 3.50 24.18 -33.01
N TYR A 486 2.22 24.54 -32.96
CA TYR A 486 1.21 23.95 -33.83
C TYR A 486 1.27 24.49 -35.26
N HIS A 487 1.97 25.60 -35.51
CA HIS A 487 2.18 26.14 -36.84
C HIS A 487 3.31 25.42 -37.60
N THR A 488 3.11 25.36 -38.91
CA THR A 488 4.06 24.95 -39.96
C THR A 488 4.53 26.17 -40.74
N ASP A 489 5.60 26.02 -41.53
CA ASP A 489 6.12 27.12 -42.38
C ASP A 489 5.09 27.58 -43.43
N GLU A 490 4.12 26.73 -43.77
CA GLU A 490 3.00 27.07 -44.67
C GLU A 490 1.92 27.91 -43.96
N THR A 491 1.62 27.61 -42.70
CA THR A 491 0.53 28.27 -41.96
C THR A 491 1.00 29.55 -41.27
N PHE A 492 2.29 29.63 -40.94
CA PHE A 492 2.92 30.81 -40.35
C PHE A 492 4.36 30.96 -40.86
N PRO A 493 4.55 31.53 -42.07
CA PRO A 493 5.87 31.81 -42.61
C PRO A 493 6.62 32.83 -41.75
N ASN A 494 7.96 32.78 -41.79
CA ASN A 494 8.85 33.74 -41.12
C ASN A 494 8.55 33.91 -39.62
N LEU A 495 8.12 32.84 -38.96
CA LEU A 495 7.65 32.89 -37.57
C LEU A 495 8.70 33.51 -36.63
N MET A 496 9.97 33.10 -36.72
CA MET A 496 11.02 33.60 -35.83
C MET A 496 11.27 35.11 -36.01
N GLU A 497 11.24 35.62 -37.24
CA GLU A 497 11.39 37.05 -37.51
C GLU A 497 10.17 37.83 -37.02
N THR A 498 8.97 37.29 -37.23
CA THR A 498 7.71 37.87 -36.70
C THR A 498 7.76 37.97 -35.18
N LEU A 499 8.24 36.94 -34.48
CA LEU A 499 8.41 36.95 -33.02
C LEU A 499 9.44 37.98 -32.57
N PHE A 500 10.52 38.17 -33.32
CA PHE A 500 11.53 39.20 -33.04
C PHE A 500 10.93 40.61 -33.12
N TYR A 501 10.20 40.92 -34.19
CA TYR A 501 9.54 42.21 -34.36
C TYR A 501 8.44 42.43 -33.31
N PHE A 502 7.65 41.39 -33.01
CA PHE A 502 6.65 41.46 -31.93
C PHE A 502 7.30 41.76 -30.57
N LYS A 503 8.38 41.06 -30.22
CA LYS A 503 9.13 41.31 -28.97
C LYS A 503 9.68 42.73 -28.92
N THR A 504 10.19 43.24 -30.04
CA THR A 504 10.70 44.61 -30.17
C THR A 504 9.58 45.63 -29.98
N GLY A 505 8.44 45.43 -30.65
CA GLY A 505 7.24 46.27 -30.51
C GLY A 505 6.72 46.29 -29.09
N ARG A 506 6.64 45.13 -28.43
CA ARG A 506 6.23 45.03 -27.02
C ARG A 506 7.22 45.72 -26.08
N GLY A 507 8.53 45.64 -26.36
CA GLY A 507 9.55 46.39 -25.63
C GLY A 507 9.40 47.92 -25.74
N PHE A 508 8.97 48.43 -26.89
CA PHE A 508 8.64 49.86 -27.05
C PHE A 508 7.30 50.22 -26.41
N TYR A 509 6.31 49.35 -26.51
CA TYR A 509 5.00 49.50 -25.88
C TYR A 509 5.11 49.65 -24.36
N LEU A 510 5.88 48.79 -23.70
CA LEU A 510 6.10 48.87 -22.24
C LEU A 510 6.81 50.17 -21.82
N LYS A 511 7.59 50.77 -22.72
CA LYS A 511 8.29 52.05 -22.49
C LYS A 511 7.49 53.29 -22.89
N GLY A 512 6.22 53.13 -23.30
CA GLY A 512 5.39 54.24 -23.78
C GLY A 512 5.78 54.81 -25.14
N LYS A 513 6.62 54.11 -25.92
CA LYS A 513 7.12 54.58 -27.23
C LYS A 513 6.20 54.11 -28.35
N TRP A 514 4.99 54.67 -28.41
CA TRP A 514 3.91 54.19 -29.27
C TRP A 514 4.24 54.13 -30.76
N ASP A 515 4.87 55.16 -31.32
CA ASP A 515 5.18 55.19 -32.75
C ASP A 515 6.17 54.09 -33.15
N LYS A 516 7.22 53.88 -32.33
CA LYS A 516 8.19 52.80 -32.54
C LYS A 516 7.59 51.42 -32.31
N ALA A 517 6.64 51.31 -31.38
CA ALA A 517 5.91 50.08 -31.16
C ALA A 517 5.05 49.72 -32.38
N ILE A 518 4.30 50.69 -32.91
CA ILE A 518 3.46 50.55 -34.11
C ILE A 518 4.32 50.15 -35.32
N GLU A 519 5.46 50.80 -35.53
CA GLU A 519 6.41 50.45 -36.60
C GLU A 519 6.82 48.97 -36.52
N ALA A 520 7.33 48.54 -35.36
CA ALA A 520 7.76 47.16 -35.16
C ALA A 520 6.59 46.13 -35.28
N PHE A 521 5.38 46.45 -34.83
CA PHE A 521 4.24 45.56 -35.01
C PHE A 521 3.77 45.51 -36.49
N ASN A 522 3.90 46.59 -37.23
CA ASN A 522 3.63 46.58 -38.68
C ASN A 522 4.68 45.77 -39.43
N ASP A 523 5.95 45.81 -39.02
CA ASP A 523 6.99 44.94 -39.59
C ASP A 523 6.66 43.45 -39.37
N ALA A 524 6.15 43.10 -38.18
CA ALA A 524 5.62 41.76 -37.92
C ALA A 524 4.43 41.41 -38.83
N LEU A 525 3.49 42.35 -39.05
CA LEU A 525 2.34 42.16 -39.94
C LEU A 525 2.71 42.10 -41.42
N GLN A 526 3.81 42.71 -41.86
CA GLN A 526 4.31 42.56 -43.23
C GLN A 526 4.80 41.13 -43.49
N LEU A 527 5.44 40.52 -42.49
CA LEU A 527 5.90 39.13 -42.56
C LEU A 527 4.75 38.12 -42.41
N GLN A 528 3.81 38.40 -41.50
CA GLN A 528 2.62 37.60 -41.28
C GLN A 528 1.35 38.47 -41.16
N PRO A 529 0.64 38.74 -42.27
CA PRO A 529 -0.55 39.58 -42.27
C PRO A 529 -1.72 39.05 -41.43
N THR A 530 -1.73 37.75 -41.11
CA THR A 530 -2.78 37.09 -40.33
C THR A 530 -2.51 37.09 -38.82
N ASP A 531 -1.39 37.67 -38.35
CA ASP A 531 -1.08 37.76 -36.92
C ASP A 531 -1.96 38.80 -36.20
N GLN A 532 -3.14 38.35 -35.77
CA GLN A 532 -4.13 39.20 -35.11
C GLN A 532 -3.60 39.84 -33.82
N LEU A 533 -2.65 39.22 -33.12
CA LEU A 533 -2.12 39.79 -31.89
C LEU A 533 -1.29 41.05 -32.17
N SER A 534 -0.46 41.06 -33.22
CA SER A 534 0.25 42.27 -33.66
C SER A 534 -0.73 43.39 -34.00
N GLN A 535 -1.82 43.07 -34.70
CA GLN A 535 -2.87 44.04 -35.02
C GLN A 535 -3.55 44.60 -33.77
N ILE A 536 -3.89 43.75 -32.80
CA ILE A 536 -4.44 44.17 -31.49
C ILE A 536 -3.50 45.18 -30.83
N TYR A 537 -2.20 44.93 -30.86
CA TYR A 537 -1.21 45.83 -30.26
C TYR A 537 -1.05 47.16 -31.02
N VAL A 538 -1.13 47.15 -32.36
CA VAL A 538 -1.19 48.39 -33.15
C VAL A 538 -2.40 49.23 -32.74
N ASP A 539 -3.58 48.62 -32.62
CA ASP A 539 -4.81 49.31 -32.25
C ASP A 539 -4.77 49.83 -30.81
N ARG A 540 -4.18 49.06 -29.88
CA ARG A 540 -3.90 49.53 -28.50
C ARG A 540 -2.98 50.74 -28.50
N CYS A 541 -1.87 50.71 -29.25
CA CYS A 541 -0.93 51.83 -29.34
C CYS A 541 -1.60 53.09 -29.91
N ARG A 542 -2.39 52.96 -30.99
CA ARG A 542 -3.16 54.07 -31.56
C ARG A 542 -4.12 54.67 -30.54
N LYS A 543 -4.85 53.83 -29.81
CA LYS A 543 -5.77 54.28 -28.76
C LYS A 543 -5.07 54.96 -27.59
N LEU A 544 -3.90 54.47 -27.16
CA LEU A 544 -3.10 55.10 -26.10
C LEU A 544 -2.46 56.42 -26.57
N LYS A 545 -2.19 56.55 -27.87
CA LYS A 545 -1.72 57.81 -28.46
C LYS A 545 -2.84 58.86 -28.51
N GLU A 546 -4.06 58.46 -28.85
CA GLU A 546 -5.25 59.32 -28.85
C GLU A 546 -5.73 59.67 -27.43
N THR A 547 -5.64 58.71 -26.50
CA THR A 547 -6.04 58.88 -25.09
C THR A 547 -4.90 58.37 -24.18
N PRO A 548 -3.90 59.22 -23.89
CA PRO A 548 -2.79 58.86 -23.02
C PRO A 548 -3.26 58.46 -21.61
N PRO A 549 -2.58 57.49 -20.96
CA PRO A 549 -2.87 57.12 -19.57
C PRO A 549 -2.67 58.32 -18.63
N GLN A 550 -3.48 58.41 -17.58
CA GLN A 550 -3.33 59.41 -16.54
C GLN A 550 -2.18 59.00 -15.61
N GLY A 551 -0.99 59.54 -15.82
CA GLY A 551 0.22 59.24 -15.04
C GLY A 551 1.28 58.47 -15.85
N GLU A 552 2.28 57.91 -15.15
CA GLU A 552 3.28 57.05 -15.78
C GLU A 552 2.64 55.74 -16.25
N TRP A 553 2.99 55.31 -17.46
CA TRP A 553 2.51 54.06 -18.04
C TRP A 553 3.12 52.87 -17.29
N ASP A 554 2.29 52.08 -16.63
CA ASP A 554 2.69 50.92 -15.83
C ASP A 554 2.85 49.63 -16.66
N GLY A 555 2.65 49.71 -17.98
CA GLY A 555 2.76 48.57 -18.89
C GLY A 555 1.50 47.70 -18.97
N VAL A 556 0.45 48.01 -18.19
CA VAL A 556 -0.71 47.12 -18.03
C VAL A 556 -1.91 47.65 -18.81
N TRP A 557 -2.39 46.85 -19.75
CA TRP A 557 -3.61 47.17 -20.48
C TRP A 557 -4.86 46.80 -19.67
N ILE A 558 -5.54 47.82 -19.10
CA ILE A 558 -6.83 47.64 -18.42
C ILE A 558 -7.96 48.02 -19.38
N MET A 559 -8.69 47.04 -19.90
CA MET A 559 -9.92 47.35 -20.65
C MET A 559 -11.00 47.87 -19.71
N LYS A 560 -11.48 49.09 -19.95
CA LYS A 560 -12.82 49.50 -19.50
C LYS A 560 -13.83 48.63 -20.28
N LYS A 561 -14.66 47.88 -19.55
CA LYS A 561 -15.71 47.01 -20.13
C LYS A 561 -16.47 47.74 -21.25
N LYS A 562 -16.74 47.02 -22.33
CA LYS A 562 -17.90 47.31 -23.17
C LYS A 562 -19.13 46.67 -22.53
#